data_AF-A0A0H3GJI2-F1
#
_entry.id   AF-A0A0H3GJI2-F1
#
_cell.length_a   1.000
_cell.length_b   1.000
_cell.length_c   1.000
_cell.angle_alpha   90.00
_cell.angle_beta   90.00
_cell.angle_gamma   90.00
#
_symmetry.space_group_name_H-M   'P 1'
#
loop_
_entity.id
_entity.type
_entity.pdbx_description
1 polymer ?
#
loop_
_entity_poly.entity_id
_entity_poly.type
_entity_poly.pdbx_seq_one_letter_code
_entity_poly.pdbx_strand_id
1 'polypeptide(L)'
;MNNSAIPSRLTVVFSASGDKNTIPVNSTSETLADGLAAMDSGFPPLTRIALSAGGKPPRGQDFNGIFNDVYTRLQWSDAGMGYPFNADFRTAISGYPKGALIPSSDYSGQWLNLNNANNLNPESPYGEPTGWVPQHAYGITSITGLSSSNITLSSLQAAKERIFLNGALTANINIIFPSWIKEWVIHNNCTGNFTVTCRTSSGNGVVVTPGTVSRIFCDGINIIDEAYIPGQPGDIKYTARSTAPTGWLKANGDAVSRTTYAALFAAIGTTFGAGDGSTTFNLPDLRGEFIRGWDDGRGVDPQRDLGSWQRSTSISPYVGGVNGELITGVFDDDGRSTYQPTYLRYKITEGAVSGSPLQTVRPRNVALLACIKY
;
A
#
# COMPACT_ATOMS: atom_id res chain seq x y z
N MET A 1 13.62 -38.82 -18.78
CA MET A 1 12.29 -38.71 -19.42
C MET A 1 12.19 -37.30 -20.00
N ASN A 2 11.80 -37.17 -21.27
CA ASN A 2 11.50 -35.86 -21.87
C ASN A 2 10.00 -35.55 -21.67
N ASN A 3 9.60 -34.27 -21.74
CA ASN A 3 8.17 -33.90 -21.64
C ASN A 3 7.28 -34.64 -22.67
N SER A 4 7.83 -35.04 -23.81
CA SER A 4 7.15 -35.86 -24.82
C SER A 4 6.81 -37.29 -24.38
N ALA A 5 7.38 -37.76 -23.27
CA ALA A 5 7.13 -39.08 -22.69
C ALA A 5 6.23 -39.02 -21.44
N ILE A 6 5.42 -37.96 -21.28
CA ILE A 6 4.49 -37.86 -20.15
C ILE A 6 3.49 -39.04 -20.19
N PRO A 7 3.36 -39.83 -19.13
CA PRO A 7 2.36 -40.91 -19.06
C PRO A 7 0.93 -40.37 -19.14
N SER A 8 0.00 -41.21 -19.55
CA SER A 8 -1.44 -40.91 -19.44
C SER A 8 -1.89 -40.86 -17.97
N ARG A 9 -2.82 -39.97 -17.64
CA ARG A 9 -3.43 -39.88 -16.29
C ARG A 9 -4.36 -41.05 -15.99
N LEU A 10 -4.54 -41.36 -14.71
CA LEU A 10 -5.51 -42.35 -14.25
C LEU A 10 -6.95 -41.84 -14.40
N THR A 11 -7.70 -42.40 -15.35
CA THR A 11 -9.10 -42.02 -15.62
C THR A 11 -10.11 -42.81 -14.80
N VAL A 12 -9.78 -44.05 -14.41
CA VAL A 12 -10.65 -44.93 -13.63
C VAL A 12 -9.91 -45.39 -12.37
N VAL A 13 -10.55 -45.20 -11.22
CA VAL A 13 -10.05 -45.72 -9.94
C VAL A 13 -10.21 -47.23 -9.90
N PHE A 14 -9.18 -47.94 -9.44
CA PHE A 14 -9.20 -49.39 -9.30
C PHE A 14 -10.38 -49.86 -8.41
N SER A 15 -11.12 -50.87 -8.85
CA SER A 15 -12.33 -51.39 -8.17
C SER A 15 -13.35 -50.29 -7.79
N ALA A 16 -13.52 -49.24 -8.61
CA ALA A 16 -14.50 -48.17 -8.33
C ALA A 16 -15.91 -48.72 -8.06
N SER A 17 -16.39 -49.63 -8.91
CA SER A 17 -17.68 -50.33 -8.78
C SER A 17 -17.53 -51.81 -8.40
N GLY A 18 -16.32 -52.27 -8.10
CA GLY A 18 -16.04 -53.66 -7.79
C GLY A 18 -16.19 -53.96 -6.29
N ASP A 19 -16.20 -55.27 -5.98
CA ASP A 19 -16.19 -55.76 -4.60
C ASP A 19 -14.90 -55.34 -3.89
N LYS A 20 -15.02 -54.69 -2.73
CA LYS A 20 -13.90 -54.17 -1.94
C LYS A 20 -14.28 -54.01 -0.48
N ASN A 21 -13.30 -54.17 0.40
CA ASN A 21 -13.44 -53.82 1.81
C ASN A 21 -12.98 -52.38 2.04
N THR A 22 -13.58 -51.72 3.03
CA THR A 22 -12.99 -50.50 3.58
C THR A 22 -11.85 -50.91 4.51
N ILE A 23 -10.67 -50.34 4.30
CA ILE A 23 -9.49 -50.69 5.10
C ILE A 23 -9.49 -49.86 6.38
N PRO A 24 -9.59 -50.47 7.57
CA PRO A 24 -9.55 -49.72 8.82
C PRO A 24 -8.16 -49.10 9.02
N VAL A 25 -8.13 -47.94 9.69
CA VAL A 25 -6.86 -47.25 10.01
C VAL A 25 -6.01 -48.09 10.97
N ASN A 26 -6.64 -48.61 12.02
CA ASN A 26 -5.97 -49.39 13.06
C ASN A 26 -6.47 -50.85 13.05
N SER A 27 -5.55 -51.76 13.31
CA SER A 27 -5.84 -53.17 13.52
C SER A 27 -6.66 -53.40 14.78
N THR A 28 -7.53 -54.42 14.74
CA THR A 28 -8.34 -54.87 15.88
C THR A 28 -8.13 -56.36 16.09
N SER A 29 -8.60 -56.90 17.22
CA SER A 29 -8.57 -58.36 17.45
C SER A 29 -9.28 -59.14 16.33
N GLU A 30 -10.33 -58.57 15.76
CA GLU A 30 -11.06 -59.15 14.63
C GLU A 30 -10.22 -59.17 13.35
N THR A 31 -9.62 -58.04 12.96
CA THR A 31 -8.81 -57.99 11.73
C THR A 31 -7.64 -58.96 11.78
N LEU A 32 -7.00 -59.07 12.96
CA LEU A 32 -5.90 -60.00 13.19
C LEU A 32 -6.34 -61.47 13.13
N ALA A 33 -7.50 -61.81 13.71
CA ALA A 33 -8.04 -63.17 13.74
C ALA A 33 -8.60 -63.64 12.38
N ASP A 34 -9.04 -62.70 11.53
CA ASP A 34 -9.65 -62.98 10.23
C ASP A 34 -8.73 -62.78 9.04
N GLY A 35 -7.47 -62.40 9.26
CA GLY A 35 -6.50 -62.22 8.19
C GLY A 35 -6.76 -60.97 7.36
N LEU A 36 -7.46 -59.97 7.93
CA LEU A 36 -7.85 -58.73 7.24
C LEU A 36 -6.74 -57.69 7.32
N ALA A 37 -6.57 -56.91 6.26
CA ALA A 37 -5.64 -55.78 6.27
C ALA A 37 -6.15 -54.61 7.14
N ALA A 38 -5.20 -53.88 7.74
CA ALA A 38 -5.40 -52.55 8.32
C ALA A 38 -4.22 -51.63 7.93
N MET A 39 -4.40 -50.31 7.95
CA MET A 39 -3.37 -49.37 7.47
C MET A 39 -2.11 -49.35 8.36
N ASP A 40 -2.26 -49.52 9.67
CA ASP A 40 -1.16 -49.57 10.64
C ASP A 40 -0.34 -50.88 10.58
N SER A 41 -1.02 -52.02 10.45
CA SER A 41 -0.41 -53.35 10.56
C SER A 41 -0.13 -54.00 9.21
N GLY A 42 -0.72 -53.49 8.12
CA GLY A 42 -0.79 -54.19 6.84
C GLY A 42 -1.54 -55.52 6.96
N PHE A 43 -1.15 -56.52 6.16
CA PHE A 43 -1.67 -57.88 6.28
C PHE A 43 -1.06 -58.61 7.48
N PRO A 44 -1.89 -59.20 8.37
CA PRO A 44 -1.39 -59.86 9.56
C PRO A 44 -0.60 -61.14 9.22
N PRO A 45 0.29 -61.61 10.11
CA PRO A 45 1.06 -62.84 9.92
C PRO A 45 0.23 -64.08 9.57
N LEU A 46 -1.04 -64.14 10.01
CA LEU A 46 -1.99 -65.21 9.69
C LEU A 46 -2.12 -65.47 8.18
N THR A 47 -1.88 -64.44 7.37
CA THR A 47 -1.92 -64.51 5.90
C THR A 47 -0.71 -65.13 5.23
N ARG A 48 0.35 -65.39 6.01
CA ARG A 48 1.62 -66.00 5.55
C ARG A 48 1.84 -67.40 6.14
N ILE A 49 0.84 -67.94 6.84
CA ILE A 49 0.85 -69.30 7.38
C ILE A 49 0.22 -70.23 6.33
N ALA A 50 0.75 -71.46 6.22
CA ALA A 50 0.18 -72.46 5.32
C ALA A 50 -1.29 -72.75 5.69
N LEU A 51 -2.13 -72.98 4.68
CA LEU A 51 -3.56 -73.31 4.89
C LEU A 51 -3.74 -74.55 5.78
N SER A 52 -2.85 -75.55 5.64
CA SER A 52 -2.84 -76.75 6.47
C SER A 52 -2.54 -76.48 7.95
N ALA A 53 -1.96 -75.33 8.28
CA ALA A 53 -1.67 -74.88 9.63
C ALA A 53 -2.67 -73.80 10.14
N GLY A 54 -3.81 -73.63 9.45
CA GLY A 54 -4.85 -72.68 9.84
C GLY A 54 -4.63 -71.24 9.33
N GLY A 55 -3.70 -71.01 8.42
CA GLY A 55 -3.53 -69.70 7.77
C GLY A 55 -4.76 -69.30 6.95
N LYS A 56 -4.98 -67.99 6.81
CA LYS A 56 -6.07 -67.41 5.98
C LYS A 56 -5.44 -66.54 4.89
N PRO A 57 -5.59 -66.84 3.60
CA PRO A 57 -4.93 -66.06 2.55
C PRO A 57 -5.46 -64.61 2.55
N PRO A 58 -4.65 -63.63 2.10
CA PRO A 58 -5.11 -62.25 1.95
C PRO A 58 -6.40 -62.18 1.12
N ARG A 59 -7.38 -61.39 1.55
CA ARG A 59 -8.64 -61.25 0.82
C ARG A 59 -8.46 -60.39 -0.43
N GLY A 60 -9.06 -60.82 -1.55
CA GLY A 60 -9.11 -60.02 -2.78
C GLY A 60 -9.80 -58.67 -2.57
N GLN A 61 -10.82 -58.63 -1.70
CA GLN A 61 -11.51 -57.41 -1.31
C GLN A 61 -10.60 -56.40 -0.59
N ASP A 62 -9.63 -56.86 0.19
CA ASP A 62 -8.68 -55.98 0.88
C ASP A 62 -7.70 -55.36 -0.12
N PHE A 63 -7.18 -56.14 -1.07
CA PHE A 63 -6.38 -55.58 -2.16
C PHE A 63 -7.17 -54.55 -2.96
N ASN A 64 -8.42 -54.89 -3.32
CA ASN A 64 -9.29 -53.96 -4.03
C ASN A 64 -9.54 -52.68 -3.22
N GLY A 65 -9.70 -52.77 -1.90
CA GLY A 65 -9.84 -51.63 -0.99
C GLY A 65 -8.58 -50.76 -0.93
N ILE A 66 -7.41 -51.37 -0.73
CA ILE A 66 -6.11 -50.69 -0.68
C ILE A 66 -5.83 -49.96 -2.00
N PHE A 67 -5.98 -50.65 -3.13
CA PHE A 67 -5.76 -50.03 -4.44
C PHE A 67 -6.84 -48.99 -4.74
N ASN A 68 -8.10 -49.18 -4.35
CA ASN A 68 -9.12 -48.17 -4.54
C ASN A 68 -8.75 -46.85 -3.80
N ASP A 69 -8.33 -46.93 -2.54
CA ASP A 69 -7.90 -45.75 -1.75
C ASP A 69 -6.67 -45.06 -2.37
N VAL A 70 -5.61 -45.82 -2.69
CA VAL A 70 -4.39 -45.29 -3.31
C VAL A 70 -4.69 -44.64 -4.67
N TYR A 71 -5.43 -45.32 -5.55
CA TYR A 71 -5.75 -44.78 -6.88
C TYR A 71 -6.68 -43.58 -6.82
N THR A 72 -7.55 -43.48 -5.82
CA THR A 72 -8.39 -42.29 -5.61
C THR A 72 -7.52 -41.08 -5.28
N ARG A 73 -6.53 -41.23 -4.38
CA ARG A 73 -5.59 -40.16 -4.01
C ARG A 73 -4.66 -39.79 -5.16
N LEU A 74 -4.20 -40.78 -5.93
CA LEU A 74 -3.41 -40.54 -7.14
C LEU A 74 -4.23 -39.78 -8.19
N GLN A 75 -5.49 -40.15 -8.43
CA GLN A 75 -6.36 -39.42 -9.36
C GLN A 75 -6.59 -37.98 -8.91
N TRP A 76 -6.77 -37.73 -7.61
CA TRP A 76 -6.85 -36.38 -7.05
C TRP A 76 -5.59 -35.56 -7.33
N SER A 77 -4.41 -36.15 -7.08
CA SER A 77 -3.12 -35.51 -7.39
C SER A 77 -2.91 -35.28 -8.89
N ASP A 78 -3.28 -36.24 -9.74
CA ASP A 78 -3.19 -36.16 -11.21
C ASP A 78 -4.11 -35.07 -11.79
N ALA A 79 -5.21 -34.76 -11.09
CA ALA A 79 -6.08 -33.63 -11.39
C ALA A 79 -5.45 -32.27 -11.01
N GLY A 80 -4.27 -32.27 -10.39
CA GLY A 80 -3.57 -31.06 -9.95
C GLY A 80 -4.06 -30.52 -8.61
N MET A 81 -4.83 -31.32 -7.86
CA MET A 81 -5.43 -30.88 -6.61
C MET A 81 -4.50 -31.15 -5.41
N GLY A 82 -4.44 -30.18 -4.50
CA GLY A 82 -3.88 -30.36 -3.16
C GLY A 82 -4.96 -30.58 -2.10
N TYR A 83 -4.55 -30.75 -0.85
CA TYR A 83 -5.46 -30.86 0.30
C TYR A 83 -5.37 -29.59 1.15
N PRO A 84 -6.48 -28.86 1.37
CA PRO A 84 -6.49 -27.73 2.31
C PRO A 84 -6.07 -28.15 3.72
N PHE A 85 -5.85 -27.16 4.58
CA PHE A 85 -5.55 -27.41 5.98
C PHE A 85 -6.61 -28.31 6.63
N ASN A 86 -6.17 -29.36 7.31
CA ASN A 86 -7.04 -30.24 8.07
C ASN A 86 -6.50 -30.43 9.50
N ALA A 87 -7.34 -30.11 10.49
CA ALA A 87 -6.99 -30.11 11.91
C ALA A 87 -6.66 -31.53 12.43
N ASP A 88 -7.38 -32.54 11.97
CA ASP A 88 -7.20 -33.92 12.40
C ASP A 88 -5.93 -34.51 11.78
N PHE A 89 -5.72 -34.27 10.48
CA PHE A 89 -4.53 -34.67 9.76
C PHE A 89 -3.27 -34.07 10.38
N ARG A 90 -3.24 -32.75 10.65
CA ARG A 90 -2.08 -32.14 11.29
C ARG A 90 -1.78 -32.76 12.64
N THR A 91 -2.80 -33.15 13.40
CA THR A 91 -2.63 -33.76 14.72
C THR A 91 -2.02 -35.15 14.56
N ALA A 92 -2.52 -35.94 13.60
CA ALA A 92 -2.00 -37.26 13.29
C ALA A 92 -0.52 -37.25 12.83
N ILE A 93 -0.09 -36.21 12.12
CA ILE A 93 1.30 -36.09 11.60
C ILE A 93 2.22 -35.20 12.45
N SER A 94 1.78 -34.73 13.62
CA SER A 94 2.54 -33.80 14.48
C SER A 94 2.89 -32.45 13.83
N GLY A 95 1.97 -31.93 13.01
CA GLY A 95 2.06 -30.64 12.33
C GLY A 95 2.65 -30.73 10.92
N TYR A 96 2.31 -29.75 10.08
CA TYR A 96 2.83 -29.69 8.71
C TYR A 96 4.34 -29.39 8.71
N PRO A 97 5.12 -30.05 7.83
CA PRO A 97 6.55 -29.76 7.68
C PRO A 97 6.79 -28.41 6.99
N LYS A 98 7.95 -27.80 7.24
CA LYS A 98 8.38 -26.58 6.54
C LYS A 98 8.44 -26.84 5.03
N GLY A 99 7.95 -25.88 4.24
CA GLY A 99 7.87 -26.00 2.79
C GLY A 99 6.61 -26.69 2.27
N ALA A 100 5.71 -27.14 3.15
CA ALA A 100 4.40 -27.63 2.73
C ALA A 100 3.64 -26.55 1.96
N LEU A 101 3.05 -26.93 0.82
CA LEU A 101 2.17 -26.12 0.00
C LEU A 101 0.76 -26.71 0.06
N ILE A 102 -0.22 -25.92 0.49
CA ILE A 102 -1.63 -26.34 0.55
C ILE A 102 -2.54 -25.29 -0.09
N PRO A 103 -3.62 -25.69 -0.78
CA PRO A 103 -4.60 -24.74 -1.32
C PRO A 103 -5.30 -23.98 -0.19
N SER A 104 -5.74 -22.76 -0.49
CA SER A 104 -6.73 -22.05 0.33
C SER A 104 -8.06 -22.80 0.35
N SER A 105 -8.87 -22.57 1.39
CA SER A 105 -10.18 -23.21 1.56
C SER A 105 -11.16 -22.92 0.42
N ASP A 106 -10.99 -21.79 -0.25
CA ASP A 106 -11.75 -21.38 -1.44
C ASP A 106 -11.13 -21.84 -2.77
N TYR A 107 -10.01 -22.59 -2.74
CA TYR A 107 -9.26 -23.09 -3.89
C TYR A 107 -8.80 -22.02 -4.88
N SER A 108 -8.75 -20.75 -4.46
CA SER A 108 -8.33 -19.64 -5.30
C SER A 108 -6.87 -19.24 -5.10
N GLY A 109 -6.14 -19.93 -4.22
CA GLY A 109 -4.75 -19.65 -3.89
C GLY A 109 -4.04 -20.79 -3.20
N GLN A 110 -2.79 -20.54 -2.81
CA GLN A 110 -1.95 -21.50 -2.08
C GLN A 110 -1.21 -20.82 -0.93
N TRP A 111 -1.04 -21.58 0.15
CA TRP A 111 -0.31 -21.24 1.35
C TRP A 111 1.01 -22.01 1.42
N LEU A 112 2.11 -21.31 1.69
CA LEU A 112 3.43 -21.87 1.96
C LEU A 112 3.71 -21.87 3.46
N ASN A 113 4.04 -23.05 3.99
CA ASN A 113 4.44 -23.19 5.38
C ASN A 113 5.91 -22.82 5.58
N LEU A 114 6.20 -21.92 6.52
CA LEU A 114 7.56 -21.51 6.86
C LEU A 114 8.15 -22.27 8.05
N ASN A 115 7.32 -23.00 8.80
CA ASN A 115 7.70 -23.59 10.09
C ASN A 115 7.62 -25.12 10.05
N ASN A 116 8.51 -25.79 10.78
CA ASN A 116 8.40 -27.23 10.99
C ASN A 116 7.34 -27.52 12.07
N ALA A 117 6.66 -28.67 11.98
CA ALA A 117 5.59 -29.05 12.91
C ALA A 117 4.52 -27.96 13.06
N ASN A 118 4.21 -27.24 11.97
CA ASN A 118 3.25 -26.13 12.04
C ASN A 118 1.84 -26.67 12.28
N ASN A 119 1.25 -26.17 13.36
CA ASN A 119 -0.01 -26.61 13.91
C ASN A 119 -1.14 -25.58 13.76
N LEU A 120 -0.86 -24.45 13.11
CA LEU A 120 -1.83 -23.37 12.94
C LEU A 120 -2.49 -23.45 11.57
N ASN A 121 -3.78 -23.10 11.53
CA ASN A 121 -4.51 -22.93 10.27
C ASN A 121 -3.92 -21.71 9.53
N PRO A 122 -3.56 -21.80 8.23
CA PRO A 122 -3.12 -20.65 7.45
C PRO A 122 -4.11 -19.47 7.43
N GLU A 123 -5.41 -19.76 7.52
CA GLU A 123 -6.48 -18.78 7.33
C GLU A 123 -6.97 -18.19 8.65
N SER A 124 -6.16 -17.29 9.23
CA SER A 124 -6.55 -16.56 10.44
C SER A 124 -7.67 -15.56 10.14
N PRO A 125 -8.79 -15.57 10.88
CA PRO A 125 -9.86 -14.58 10.72
C PRO A 125 -9.40 -13.16 11.08
N TYR A 126 -8.31 -13.03 11.85
CA TYR A 126 -7.78 -11.76 12.33
C TYR A 126 -6.33 -11.50 11.88
N GLY A 127 -5.86 -12.20 10.84
CA GLY A 127 -4.57 -11.92 10.22
C GLY A 127 -3.33 -12.20 11.09
N GLU A 128 -3.51 -12.87 12.24
CA GLU A 128 -2.41 -13.26 13.13
C GLU A 128 -1.33 -14.08 12.42
N PRO A 129 -0.06 -14.04 12.86
CA PRO A 129 1.00 -14.89 12.31
C PRO A 129 0.71 -16.37 12.55
N THR A 130 0.51 -17.14 11.47
CA THR A 130 0.24 -18.59 11.53
C THR A 130 1.45 -19.43 11.13
N GLY A 131 2.56 -18.79 10.75
CA GLY A 131 3.69 -19.47 10.10
C GLY A 131 3.43 -19.85 8.63
N TRP A 132 2.26 -19.50 8.10
CA TRP A 132 1.94 -19.63 6.69
C TRP A 132 1.95 -18.25 6.00
N VAL A 133 2.39 -18.24 4.75
CA VAL A 133 2.37 -17.06 3.87
C VAL A 133 1.71 -17.41 2.54
N PRO A 134 1.02 -16.47 1.88
CA PRO A 134 0.41 -16.74 0.59
C PRO A 134 1.50 -16.87 -0.49
N GLN A 135 1.49 -17.97 -1.26
CA GLN A 135 2.32 -18.10 -2.45
C GLN A 135 1.68 -17.41 -3.66
N HIS A 136 0.36 -17.55 -3.81
CA HIS A 136 -0.46 -16.81 -4.76
C HIS A 136 -1.92 -16.84 -4.30
N ALA A 137 -2.72 -15.86 -4.72
CA ALA A 137 -4.17 -15.87 -4.50
C ALA A 137 -4.90 -15.04 -5.56
N TYR A 138 -5.76 -15.69 -6.34
CA TYR A 138 -6.51 -15.10 -7.44
C TYR A 138 -7.66 -14.22 -6.97
N GLY A 139 -7.89 -13.10 -7.66
CA GLY A 139 -9.03 -12.20 -7.42
C GLY A 139 -8.65 -10.93 -6.65
N ILE A 140 -9.66 -10.26 -6.12
CA ILE A 140 -9.54 -9.02 -5.36
C ILE A 140 -10.25 -9.14 -4.03
N THR A 141 -9.78 -8.40 -3.03
CA THR A 141 -10.48 -8.22 -1.77
C THR A 141 -11.16 -6.86 -1.76
N SER A 142 -12.47 -6.83 -1.49
CA SER A 142 -13.21 -5.58 -1.31
C SER A 142 -13.62 -5.44 0.15
N ILE A 143 -13.10 -4.41 0.82
CA ILE A 143 -13.52 -4.00 2.16
C ILE A 143 -14.52 -2.86 1.99
N THR A 144 -15.73 -3.06 2.51
CA THR A 144 -16.86 -2.13 2.37
C THR A 144 -17.31 -1.63 3.74
N GLY A 145 -18.04 -0.52 3.78
CA GLY A 145 -18.58 0.04 5.03
C GLY A 145 -17.54 0.72 5.93
N LEU A 146 -16.37 1.07 5.38
CA LEU A 146 -15.34 1.79 6.13
C LEU A 146 -15.86 3.17 6.57
N SER A 147 -15.67 3.50 7.84
CA SER A 147 -16.16 4.77 8.42
C SER A 147 -15.23 5.31 9.50
N SER A 148 -15.21 4.68 10.67
CA SER A 148 -14.46 5.16 11.84
C SER A 148 -13.67 4.09 12.58
N SER A 149 -13.91 2.81 12.28
CA SER A 149 -13.26 1.70 12.96
C SER A 149 -12.08 1.16 12.17
N ASN A 150 -11.01 0.83 12.89
CA ASN A 150 -9.89 0.08 12.33
C ASN A 150 -10.36 -1.31 11.90
N ILE A 151 -9.79 -1.85 10.82
CA ILE A 151 -10.08 -3.18 10.32
C ILE A 151 -8.79 -3.99 10.28
N THR A 152 -8.81 -5.18 10.87
CA THR A 152 -7.77 -6.18 10.65
C THR A 152 -8.21 -7.12 9.55
N LEU A 153 -7.39 -7.26 8.51
CA LEU A 153 -7.66 -8.17 7.40
C LEU A 153 -7.48 -9.61 7.87
N SER A 154 -8.41 -10.49 7.47
CA SER A 154 -8.15 -11.93 7.57
C SER A 154 -7.00 -12.32 6.66
N SER A 155 -6.35 -13.45 6.94
CA SER A 155 -5.29 -13.96 6.07
C SER A 155 -5.80 -14.16 4.64
N LEU A 156 -7.02 -14.70 4.46
CA LEU A 156 -7.60 -14.93 3.13
C LEU A 156 -7.86 -13.61 2.37
N GLN A 157 -8.29 -12.56 3.08
CA GLN A 157 -8.45 -11.22 2.50
C GLN A 157 -7.10 -10.61 2.10
N ALA A 158 -6.10 -10.68 2.98
CA ALA A 158 -4.76 -10.15 2.74
C ALA A 158 -3.94 -11.00 1.75
N ALA A 159 -4.34 -12.24 1.45
CA ALA A 159 -3.64 -13.07 0.49
C ALA A 159 -3.69 -12.49 -0.93
N LYS A 160 -4.80 -11.83 -1.29
CA LYS A 160 -5.01 -11.20 -2.59
C LYS A 160 -4.05 -10.02 -2.77
N GLU A 161 -3.56 -9.84 -3.99
CA GLU A 161 -2.62 -8.75 -4.31
C GLU A 161 -3.29 -7.37 -4.36
N ARG A 162 -4.59 -7.32 -4.64
CA ARG A 162 -5.35 -6.07 -4.77
C ARG A 162 -6.46 -5.99 -3.74
N ILE A 163 -6.46 -4.89 -3.00
CA ILE A 163 -7.46 -4.60 -1.97
C ILE A 163 -8.14 -3.27 -2.29
N PHE A 164 -9.47 -3.30 -2.39
CA PHE A 164 -10.33 -2.15 -2.60
C PHE A 164 -10.96 -1.73 -1.29
N LEU A 165 -10.77 -0.48 -0.90
CA LEU A 165 -11.29 0.12 0.32
C LEU A 165 -12.43 1.06 -0.04
N ASN A 166 -13.64 0.79 0.46
CA ASN A 166 -14.84 1.54 0.11
C ASN A 166 -15.60 1.94 1.37
N GLY A 167 -15.99 3.21 1.45
CA GLY A 167 -16.75 3.75 2.57
C GLY A 167 -16.70 5.28 2.64
N ALA A 168 -17.45 5.84 3.58
CA ALA A 168 -17.43 7.27 3.89
C ALA A 168 -16.77 7.45 5.25
N LEU A 169 -15.52 7.90 5.26
CA LEU A 169 -14.75 8.03 6.49
C LEU A 169 -15.28 9.18 7.33
N THR A 170 -15.37 8.93 8.63
CA THR A 170 -15.73 9.89 9.68
C THR A 170 -14.65 10.03 10.75
N ALA A 171 -13.57 9.24 10.63
CA ALA A 171 -12.35 9.35 11.43
C ALA A 171 -11.15 8.79 10.64
N ASN A 172 -9.93 9.08 11.11
CA ASN A 172 -8.74 8.37 10.64
C ASN A 172 -8.84 6.91 11.07
N ILE A 173 -8.58 5.98 10.15
CA ILE A 173 -8.64 4.54 10.41
C ILE A 173 -7.35 3.84 9.98
N ASN A 174 -7.11 2.68 10.56
CA ASN A 174 -6.05 1.76 10.18
C ASN A 174 -6.64 0.53 9.48
N ILE A 175 -6.01 0.12 8.38
CA ILE A 175 -6.17 -1.23 7.84
C ILE A 175 -4.93 -2.02 8.27
N ILE A 176 -5.16 -3.06 9.05
CA ILE A 176 -4.12 -3.87 9.69
C ILE A 176 -3.90 -5.14 8.86
N PHE A 177 -2.70 -5.27 8.33
CA PHE A 177 -2.27 -6.39 7.50
C PHE A 177 -1.50 -7.43 8.34
N PRO A 178 -1.53 -8.71 7.94
CA PRO A 178 -0.59 -9.71 8.45
C PRO A 178 0.85 -9.25 8.21
N SER A 179 1.74 -9.58 9.14
CA SER A 179 3.16 -9.22 9.11
C SER A 179 3.97 -10.12 8.16
N TRP A 180 3.53 -10.22 6.91
CA TRP A 180 4.20 -10.98 5.86
C TRP A 180 5.19 -10.11 5.09
N ILE A 181 6.24 -10.72 4.55
CA ILE A 181 7.03 -10.08 3.49
C ILE A 181 6.23 -10.20 2.21
N LYS A 182 5.49 -9.16 1.86
CA LYS A 182 4.55 -9.16 0.73
C LYS A 182 4.25 -7.74 0.28
N GLU A 183 3.88 -7.66 -0.98
CA GLU A 183 3.38 -6.47 -1.63
C GLU A 183 1.86 -6.52 -1.86
N TRP A 184 1.23 -5.34 -1.78
CA TRP A 184 -0.16 -5.12 -2.15
C TRP A 184 -0.33 -3.85 -3.00
N VAL A 185 -1.38 -3.84 -3.81
CA VAL A 185 -1.89 -2.63 -4.45
C VAL A 185 -3.22 -2.26 -3.80
N ILE A 186 -3.26 -1.08 -3.18
CA ILE A 186 -4.41 -0.58 -2.44
C ILE A 186 -5.15 0.44 -3.28
N HIS A 187 -6.42 0.16 -3.57
CA HIS A 187 -7.35 1.10 -4.19
C HIS A 187 -8.18 1.74 -3.10
N ASN A 188 -7.84 2.96 -2.69
CA ASN A 188 -8.61 3.66 -1.68
C ASN A 188 -9.71 4.50 -2.32
N ASN A 189 -10.91 3.93 -2.45
CA ASN A 189 -12.10 4.62 -2.97
C ASN A 189 -12.93 5.30 -1.87
N CYS A 190 -12.39 5.42 -0.66
CA CYS A 190 -13.13 6.06 0.41
C CYS A 190 -13.38 7.55 0.11
N THR A 191 -14.39 8.10 0.76
CA THR A 191 -14.67 9.54 0.78
C THR A 191 -14.51 10.08 2.21
N GLY A 192 -14.58 11.41 2.38
CA GLY A 192 -14.35 12.07 3.66
C GLY A 192 -12.92 12.59 3.81
N ASN A 193 -12.73 13.60 4.66
CA ASN A 193 -11.44 14.25 4.88
C ASN A 193 -10.64 13.56 6.00
N PHE A 194 -10.42 12.26 5.84
CA PHE A 194 -9.72 11.43 6.81
C PHE A 194 -8.76 10.49 6.09
N THR A 195 -7.79 9.97 6.84
CA THR A 195 -6.74 9.11 6.31
C THR A 195 -7.04 7.64 6.56
N VAL A 196 -6.59 6.80 5.63
CA VAL A 196 -6.46 5.37 5.85
C VAL A 196 -4.98 5.05 5.95
N THR A 197 -4.56 4.51 7.10
CA THR A 197 -3.18 4.06 7.28
C THR A 197 -3.12 2.54 7.12
N CYS A 198 -2.36 2.07 6.14
CA CYS A 198 -2.04 0.66 5.98
C CYS A 198 -0.81 0.34 6.84
N ARG A 199 -0.97 -0.55 7.81
CA ARG A 199 0.10 -0.92 8.77
C ARG A 199 -0.02 -2.39 9.18
N THR A 200 1.00 -2.92 9.84
CA THR A 200 0.84 -4.14 10.66
C THR A 200 0.36 -3.76 12.07
N SER A 201 0.12 -4.77 12.92
CA SER A 201 -0.27 -4.53 14.31
C SER A 201 0.80 -3.75 15.08
N SER A 202 2.08 -4.12 14.93
CA SER A 202 3.21 -3.57 15.70
C SER A 202 4.08 -2.57 14.95
N GLY A 203 4.03 -2.50 13.62
CA GLY A 203 4.93 -1.67 12.82
C GLY A 203 4.38 -0.30 12.44
N ASN A 204 5.26 0.50 11.84
CA ASN A 204 4.88 1.75 11.17
C ASN A 204 4.08 1.43 9.89
N GLY A 205 3.29 2.41 9.45
CA GLY A 205 2.45 2.27 8.27
C GLY A 205 2.57 3.43 7.31
N VAL A 206 1.93 3.24 6.16
CA VAL A 206 1.81 4.22 5.09
C VAL A 206 0.39 4.75 5.04
N VAL A 207 0.24 6.07 4.91
CA VAL A 207 -1.06 6.68 4.64
C VAL A 207 -1.39 6.49 3.16
N VAL A 208 -2.44 5.72 2.87
CA VAL A 208 -3.02 5.62 1.52
C VAL A 208 -4.13 6.65 1.44
N THR A 209 -3.90 7.71 0.68
CA THR A 209 -4.84 8.84 0.61
C THR A 209 -6.14 8.41 -0.09
N PRO A 210 -7.33 8.81 0.40
CA PRO A 210 -8.58 8.56 -0.33
C PRO A 210 -8.54 9.11 -1.76
N GLY A 211 -9.03 8.35 -2.72
CA GLY A 211 -9.00 8.65 -4.16
C GLY A 211 -7.69 8.29 -4.87
N THR A 212 -6.75 7.60 -4.21
CA THR A 212 -5.49 7.16 -4.83
C THR A 212 -5.38 5.64 -4.92
N VAL A 213 -4.46 5.20 -5.77
CA VAL A 213 -3.96 3.83 -5.80
C VAL A 213 -2.51 3.86 -5.35
N SER A 214 -2.17 3.12 -4.31
CA SER A 214 -0.80 3.01 -3.79
C SER A 214 -0.31 1.57 -3.87
N ARG A 215 0.98 1.40 -4.11
CA ARG A 215 1.67 0.11 -4.13
C ARG A 215 2.50 0.05 -2.87
N ILE A 216 2.18 -0.86 -1.96
CA ILE A 216 2.75 -0.90 -0.62
C ILE A 216 3.50 -2.21 -0.41
N PHE A 217 4.60 -2.15 0.32
CA PHE A 217 5.42 -3.32 0.67
C PHE A 217 5.53 -3.44 2.18
N CYS A 218 5.36 -4.65 2.71
CA CYS A 218 5.65 -4.99 4.09
C CYS A 218 6.97 -5.78 4.18
N ASP A 219 7.88 -5.35 5.06
CA ASP A 219 9.16 -6.02 5.32
C ASP A 219 9.06 -7.13 6.39
N GLY A 220 7.83 -7.48 6.80
CA GLY A 220 7.54 -8.37 7.91
C GLY A 220 7.30 -7.63 9.23
N ILE A 221 7.51 -6.31 9.29
CA ILE A 221 7.20 -5.46 10.45
C ILE A 221 6.51 -4.18 9.99
N ASN A 222 7.18 -3.35 9.19
CA ASN A 222 6.69 -2.05 8.72
C ASN A 222 6.10 -2.15 7.33
N ILE A 223 5.12 -1.29 7.04
CA ILE A 223 4.61 -1.08 5.68
C ILE A 223 5.13 0.26 5.15
N ILE A 224 5.73 0.22 3.96
CA ILE A 224 6.22 1.38 3.22
C ILE A 224 5.45 1.55 1.91
N ASP A 225 5.42 2.78 1.38
CA ASP A 225 4.98 3.03 0.00
C ASP A 225 6.14 2.71 -0.95
N GLU A 226 5.89 1.90 -1.98
CA GLU A 226 6.78 1.74 -3.13
C GLU A 226 6.36 2.63 -4.30
N ALA A 227 5.15 3.22 -4.27
CA ALA A 227 4.78 4.20 -5.26
C ALA A 227 5.71 5.41 -5.13
N TYR A 228 6.42 5.76 -6.20
CA TYR A 228 7.12 7.04 -6.30
C TYR A 228 6.11 8.16 -6.02
N ILE A 229 6.24 8.83 -4.88
CA ILE A 229 5.42 10.00 -4.56
C ILE A 229 6.05 11.18 -5.32
N PRO A 230 5.41 11.74 -6.37
CA PRO A 230 5.89 12.96 -6.96
C PRO A 230 5.73 14.11 -5.95
N GLY A 231 6.83 14.43 -5.29
CA GLY A 231 7.01 15.55 -4.39
C GLY A 231 6.91 15.22 -2.90
N GLN A 232 7.68 15.96 -2.10
CA GLN A 232 7.75 15.86 -0.65
C GLN A 232 6.80 16.87 0.01
N PRO A 233 6.31 16.62 1.24
CA PRO A 233 5.60 17.64 2.01
C PRO A 233 6.40 18.95 2.04
N GLY A 234 5.74 20.06 1.71
CA GLY A 234 6.40 21.37 1.52
C GLY A 234 6.62 21.76 0.06
N ASP A 235 6.61 20.81 -0.88
CA ASP A 235 6.72 21.12 -2.31
C ASP A 235 5.57 21.99 -2.79
N ILE A 236 5.89 22.97 -3.64
CA ILE A 236 4.92 23.86 -4.27
C ILE A 236 4.71 23.43 -5.72
N LYS A 237 3.44 23.38 -6.15
CA LYS A 237 3.11 23.26 -7.57
C LYS A 237 2.03 24.25 -7.98
N TYR A 238 1.98 24.49 -9.29
CA TYR A 238 0.91 25.25 -9.93
C TYR A 238 0.04 24.34 -10.78
N THR A 239 -1.28 24.50 -10.68
CA THR A 239 -2.25 23.71 -11.46
C THR A 239 -3.33 24.58 -12.09
N ALA A 240 -3.81 24.18 -13.26
CA ALA A 240 -4.94 24.84 -13.93
C ALA A 240 -6.31 24.49 -13.30
N ARG A 241 -6.35 23.63 -12.26
CA ARG A 241 -7.57 23.31 -11.52
C ARG A 241 -7.98 24.46 -10.62
N SER A 242 -9.28 24.65 -10.40
CA SER A 242 -9.84 25.60 -9.43
C SER A 242 -9.85 25.08 -7.98
N THR A 243 -9.59 23.77 -7.80
CA THR A 243 -9.49 23.10 -6.51
C THR A 243 -8.15 22.38 -6.37
N ALA A 244 -7.65 22.30 -5.13
CA ALA A 244 -6.42 21.56 -4.86
C ALA A 244 -6.67 20.06 -5.13
N PRO A 245 -5.77 19.38 -5.87
CA PRO A 245 -5.83 17.92 -6.00
C PRO A 245 -5.72 17.22 -4.65
N THR A 246 -6.26 16.02 -4.54
CA THR A 246 -6.03 15.14 -3.38
C THR A 246 -4.54 15.02 -3.06
N GLY A 247 -4.17 15.11 -1.78
CA GLY A 247 -2.78 15.12 -1.32
C GLY A 247 -2.11 16.50 -1.38
N TRP A 248 -2.85 17.56 -1.74
CA TRP A 248 -2.38 18.94 -1.79
C TRP A 248 -3.37 19.89 -1.10
N LEU A 249 -2.86 20.94 -0.45
CA LEU A 249 -3.65 22.06 0.09
C LEU A 249 -3.45 23.29 -0.79
N LYS A 250 -4.40 24.23 -0.74
CA LYS A 250 -4.21 25.55 -1.37
C LYS A 250 -3.13 26.31 -0.60
N ALA A 251 -2.20 26.94 -1.30
CA ALA A 251 -1.25 27.88 -0.71
C ALA A 251 -1.90 29.27 -0.63
N ASN A 252 -2.89 29.43 0.24
CA ASN A 252 -3.73 30.62 0.40
C ASN A 252 -3.64 31.27 1.79
N GLY A 253 -2.63 30.93 2.59
CA GLY A 253 -2.45 31.47 3.94
C GLY A 253 -3.30 30.82 5.04
N ASP A 254 -4.07 29.78 4.72
CA ASP A 254 -4.94 29.13 5.71
C ASP A 254 -4.12 28.55 6.88
N ALA A 255 -4.67 28.66 8.10
CA ALA A 255 -4.14 27.97 9.27
C ALA A 255 -4.66 26.54 9.31
N VAL A 256 -3.75 25.55 9.38
CA VAL A 256 -4.10 24.12 9.34
C VAL A 256 -3.54 23.36 10.54
N SER A 257 -4.16 22.22 10.89
CA SER A 257 -3.84 21.44 12.09
C SER A 257 -2.46 20.76 12.00
N ARG A 258 -1.62 20.95 13.04
CA ARG A 258 -0.32 20.26 13.19
C ARG A 258 -0.47 18.75 13.30
N THR A 259 -1.56 18.27 13.90
CA THR A 259 -1.84 16.85 14.06
C THR A 259 -2.31 16.22 12.76
N THR A 260 -3.17 16.93 12.02
CA THR A 260 -3.72 16.42 10.75
C THR A 260 -2.67 16.41 9.65
N TYR A 261 -1.80 17.43 9.59
CA TYR A 261 -0.77 17.59 8.57
C TYR A 261 0.63 17.53 9.18
N ALA A 262 0.89 16.50 9.99
CA ALA A 262 2.14 16.36 10.75
C ALA A 262 3.40 16.32 9.89
N ALA A 263 3.34 15.63 8.73
CA ALA A 263 4.46 15.56 7.80
C ALA A 263 4.78 16.94 7.18
N LEU A 264 3.75 17.69 6.80
CA LEU A 264 3.91 19.07 6.32
C LEU A 264 4.44 20.01 7.41
N PHE A 265 3.90 19.92 8.62
CA PHE A 265 4.39 20.72 9.74
C PHE A 265 5.86 20.41 10.06
N ALA A 266 6.28 19.15 10.00
CA ALA A 266 7.67 18.78 10.14
C ALA A 266 8.57 19.39 9.03
N ALA A 267 8.03 19.56 7.82
CA ALA A 267 8.77 20.11 6.69
C ALA A 267 8.89 21.64 6.72
N ILE A 268 7.83 22.38 7.05
CA ILE A 268 7.82 23.86 6.94
C ILE A 268 7.72 24.60 8.28
N GLY A 269 7.41 23.90 9.37
CA GLY A 269 7.23 24.48 10.70
C GLY A 269 6.23 25.64 10.69
N THR A 270 6.65 26.76 11.28
CA THR A 270 5.87 28.01 11.36
C THR A 270 6.43 29.11 10.46
N THR A 271 7.18 28.75 9.40
CA THR A 271 7.85 29.70 8.49
C THR A 271 6.87 30.74 7.93
N PHE A 272 5.63 30.36 7.66
CA PHE A 272 4.58 31.24 7.13
C PHE A 272 3.60 31.74 8.20
N GLY A 273 3.92 31.52 9.48
CA GLY A 273 3.12 31.93 10.63
C GLY A 273 2.77 30.77 11.56
N ALA A 274 2.65 31.08 12.86
CA ALA A 274 2.41 30.09 13.91
C ALA A 274 0.94 29.66 14.05
N GLY A 275 0.03 30.16 13.21
CA GLY A 275 -1.41 29.97 13.37
C GLY A 275 -1.90 30.53 14.70
N ASP A 276 -2.56 29.70 15.49
CA ASP A 276 -2.99 29.93 16.88
C ASP A 276 -1.85 29.88 17.91
N GLY A 277 -0.62 29.55 17.49
CA GLY A 277 0.55 29.41 18.37
C GLY A 277 0.65 28.04 19.07
N SER A 278 -0.33 27.14 18.90
CA SER A 278 -0.38 25.87 19.64
C SER A 278 -0.72 24.67 18.75
N THR A 279 -1.91 24.66 18.16
CA THR A 279 -2.47 23.48 17.45
C THR A 279 -2.41 23.60 15.93
N THR A 280 -2.16 24.81 15.42
CA THR A 280 -2.14 25.11 13.99
C THR A 280 -0.82 25.72 13.53
N PHE A 281 -0.62 25.78 12.22
CA PHE A 281 0.44 26.51 11.54
C PHE A 281 -0.11 27.06 10.23
N ASN A 282 0.44 28.17 9.75
CA ASN A 282 -0.03 28.80 8.51
C ASN A 282 0.66 28.18 7.30
N LEU A 283 -0.12 28.03 6.23
CA LEU A 283 0.40 27.77 4.89
C LEU A 283 0.95 29.06 4.27
N PRO A 284 1.81 28.96 3.24
CA PRO A 284 2.13 30.13 2.43
C PRO A 284 0.88 30.70 1.76
N ASP A 285 0.81 32.02 1.61
CA ASP A 285 -0.17 32.69 0.74
C ASP A 285 0.52 33.13 -0.55
N LEU A 286 0.36 32.34 -1.61
CA LEU A 286 1.01 32.57 -2.91
C LEU A 286 0.03 33.16 -3.94
N ARG A 287 -1.15 33.63 -3.50
CA ARG A 287 -2.17 34.17 -4.39
C ARG A 287 -1.73 35.53 -4.91
N GLY A 288 -1.58 35.63 -6.24
CA GLY A 288 -1.19 36.89 -6.89
C GLY A 288 0.30 37.22 -6.76
N GLU A 289 1.09 36.33 -6.18
CA GLU A 289 2.53 36.51 -5.96
C GLU A 289 3.36 35.95 -7.12
N PHE A 290 4.51 36.59 -7.38
CA PHE A 290 5.57 36.04 -8.22
C PHE A 290 6.58 35.31 -7.35
N ILE A 291 7.00 34.12 -7.77
CA ILE A 291 7.97 33.34 -7.02
C ILE A 291 9.39 33.76 -7.41
N ARG A 292 10.19 34.12 -6.41
CA ARG A 292 11.64 34.31 -6.50
C ARG A 292 12.37 33.11 -5.89
N GLY A 293 13.60 32.88 -6.32
CA GLY A 293 14.51 31.98 -5.61
C GLY A 293 14.98 32.60 -4.31
N TRP A 294 15.15 31.80 -3.27
CA TRP A 294 15.82 32.24 -2.05
C TRP A 294 17.32 32.41 -2.31
N ASP A 295 17.94 33.45 -1.76
CA ASP A 295 19.36 33.76 -1.98
C ASP A 295 20.30 32.69 -1.42
N ASP A 296 19.92 32.06 -0.30
CA ASP A 296 20.65 30.98 0.37
C ASP A 296 22.18 31.25 0.49
N GLY A 297 22.53 32.50 0.79
CA GLY A 297 23.92 32.92 1.02
C GLY A 297 24.72 33.29 -0.23
N ARG A 298 24.10 33.40 -1.40
CA ARG A 298 24.77 33.87 -2.63
C ARG A 298 25.15 35.35 -2.57
N GLY A 299 24.44 36.16 -1.77
CA GLY A 299 24.70 37.58 -1.59
C GLY A 299 24.09 38.51 -2.65
N VAL A 300 23.18 38.01 -3.47
CA VAL A 300 22.42 38.82 -4.44
C VAL A 300 21.22 39.48 -3.77
N ASP A 301 20.55 38.75 -2.87
CA ASP A 301 19.40 39.23 -2.08
C ASP A 301 19.51 38.79 -0.60
N PRO A 302 20.55 39.26 0.13
CA PRO A 302 20.90 38.73 1.46
C PRO A 302 19.98 39.21 2.60
N GLN A 303 19.12 40.20 2.36
CA GLN A 303 18.27 40.81 3.38
C GLN A 303 16.89 40.13 3.50
N ARG A 304 16.72 38.95 2.91
CA ARG A 304 15.42 38.30 2.74
C ARG A 304 15.48 36.83 3.11
N ASP A 305 14.67 36.47 4.08
CA ASP A 305 14.55 35.10 4.57
C ASP A 305 13.68 34.24 3.64
N LEU A 306 13.82 32.92 3.75
CA LEU A 306 12.93 31.97 3.08
C LEU A 306 11.47 32.24 3.51
N GLY A 307 10.59 32.43 2.53
CA GLY A 307 9.17 32.70 2.77
C GLY A 307 8.84 34.16 3.14
N SER A 308 9.83 35.06 3.21
CA SER A 308 9.55 36.48 3.46
C SER A 308 8.84 37.13 2.27
N TRP A 309 7.70 37.79 2.52
CA TRP A 309 6.99 38.61 1.53
C TRP A 309 7.74 39.92 1.24
N GLN A 310 7.68 40.37 -0.01
CA GLN A 310 8.29 41.62 -0.45
C GLN A 310 7.27 42.44 -1.24
N ARG A 311 7.36 43.77 -1.14
CA ARG A 311 6.60 44.64 -2.02
C ARG A 311 7.15 44.55 -3.45
N SER A 312 6.33 44.94 -4.42
CA SER A 312 6.80 45.02 -5.79
C SER A 312 7.44 46.39 -6.03
N THR A 313 8.50 46.40 -6.85
CA THR A 313 9.11 47.63 -7.34
C THR A 313 8.05 48.52 -7.99
N SER A 314 7.98 49.76 -7.53
CA SER A 314 7.05 50.76 -8.06
C SER A 314 7.82 51.85 -8.79
N ILE A 315 7.30 52.22 -9.96
CA ILE A 315 7.85 53.27 -10.82
C ILE A 315 6.90 54.46 -10.77
N SER A 316 7.44 55.64 -10.47
CA SER A 316 6.75 56.92 -10.55
C SER A 316 7.33 57.71 -11.72
N PRO A 317 6.61 57.89 -12.83
CA PRO A 317 6.96 58.95 -13.77
C PRO A 317 6.61 60.28 -13.11
N TYR A 318 7.61 60.98 -12.56
CA TYR A 318 7.45 62.34 -12.08
C TYR A 318 7.83 63.32 -13.19
N VAL A 319 6.80 63.87 -13.82
CA VAL A 319 6.94 64.94 -14.81
C VAL A 319 6.86 66.28 -14.06
N GLY A 320 7.98 66.84 -13.63
CA GLY A 320 7.97 68.15 -12.96
C GLY A 320 9.18 68.55 -12.12
N GLY A 321 10.40 68.12 -12.50
CA GLY A 321 11.61 68.42 -11.73
C GLY A 321 11.85 69.92 -11.54
N VAL A 322 12.41 70.30 -10.39
CA VAL A 322 13.08 71.59 -10.22
C VAL A 322 14.05 71.79 -11.40
N ASN A 323 13.93 72.90 -12.13
CA ASN A 323 14.69 73.22 -13.34
C ASN A 323 14.32 72.46 -14.65
N GLY A 324 13.13 71.86 -14.74
CA GLY A 324 12.62 71.35 -16.03
C GLY A 324 13.14 69.98 -16.46
N GLU A 325 13.60 69.17 -15.50
CA GLU A 325 13.99 67.78 -15.74
C GLU A 325 12.83 66.80 -15.53
N LEU A 326 12.77 65.74 -16.35
CA LEU A 326 11.93 64.57 -16.12
C LEU A 326 12.64 63.65 -15.12
N ILE A 327 11.99 63.33 -13.99
CA ILE A 327 12.54 62.42 -12.98
C ILE A 327 11.67 61.16 -12.94
N THR A 328 12.28 59.99 -13.08
CA THR A 328 11.59 58.73 -12.76
C THR A 328 12.01 58.30 -11.36
N GLY A 329 11.04 58.23 -10.45
CA GLY A 329 11.23 57.60 -9.14
C GLY A 329 11.11 56.09 -9.29
N VAL A 330 12.05 55.34 -8.72
CA VAL A 330 11.95 53.89 -8.56
C VAL A 330 12.03 53.61 -7.07
N PHE A 331 11.08 52.85 -6.54
CA PHE A 331 10.99 52.50 -5.12
C PHE A 331 10.99 50.99 -4.95
N ASP A 332 11.58 50.51 -3.85
CA ASP A 332 11.81 49.08 -3.57
C ASP A 332 12.62 48.43 -4.71
N ASP A 333 13.76 49.06 -5.03
CA ASP A 333 14.73 48.55 -5.99
C ASP A 333 15.88 47.80 -5.28
N ASP A 334 16.35 46.72 -5.90
CA ASP A 334 17.40 45.86 -5.33
C ASP A 334 18.82 46.24 -5.81
N GLY A 335 19.05 47.48 -6.28
CA GLY A 335 20.39 47.88 -6.71
C GLY A 335 20.47 48.99 -7.76
N ARG A 336 19.99 50.19 -7.45
CA ARG A 336 20.27 51.37 -8.27
C ARG A 336 21.80 51.57 -8.41
N SER A 337 22.32 51.34 -9.62
CA SER A 337 23.68 51.79 -9.97
C SER A 337 23.82 53.27 -9.64
N THR A 338 24.89 53.65 -8.97
CA THR A 338 25.30 55.06 -8.87
C THR A 338 25.39 55.68 -10.26
N TYR A 339 25.18 57.00 -10.34
CA TYR A 339 25.19 57.82 -11.56
C TYR A 339 26.08 57.27 -12.68
N GLN A 340 25.47 56.85 -13.79
CA GLN A 340 26.14 56.51 -15.04
C GLN A 340 25.94 57.70 -16.01
N PRO A 341 27.00 58.31 -16.58
CA PRO A 341 26.90 59.51 -17.40
C PRO A 341 25.99 59.41 -18.65
N THR A 342 25.59 58.20 -19.06
CA THR A 342 24.88 57.92 -20.32
C THR A 342 23.36 57.85 -20.21
N TYR A 343 22.75 58.26 -19.09
CA TYR A 343 21.27 58.32 -19.00
C TYR A 343 20.65 59.32 -19.99
N LEU A 344 19.60 58.87 -20.69
CA LEU A 344 18.74 59.70 -21.54
C LEU A 344 17.97 60.73 -20.70
N ARG A 345 18.33 62.01 -20.80
CA ARG A 345 17.49 63.12 -20.35
C ARG A 345 16.66 63.61 -21.53
N TYR A 346 15.34 63.62 -21.40
CA TYR A 346 14.46 64.32 -22.33
C TYR A 346 14.05 65.66 -21.71
N LYS A 347 14.22 66.75 -22.46
CA LYS A 347 13.77 68.10 -22.09
C LYS A 347 12.35 68.28 -22.62
N ILE A 348 11.38 68.55 -21.75
CA ILE A 348 10.02 68.94 -22.15
C ILE A 348 9.96 70.47 -22.13
N THR A 349 9.54 71.09 -23.23
CA THR A 349 9.59 72.57 -23.40
C THR A 349 8.31 73.28 -22.95
N GLU A 350 7.23 72.57 -22.59
CA GLU A 350 6.00 73.20 -22.11
C GLU A 350 5.35 72.43 -20.96
N GLY A 351 4.92 73.18 -19.93
CA GLY A 351 4.59 72.68 -18.61
C GLY A 351 3.21 72.01 -18.55
N ALA A 352 3.19 70.75 -18.14
CA ALA A 352 1.98 70.07 -17.70
C ALA A 352 2.13 69.70 -16.21
N VAL A 353 1.17 70.15 -15.42
CA VAL A 353 1.03 69.95 -13.99
C VAL A 353 0.26 68.64 -13.78
N SER A 354 0.90 67.61 -13.21
CA SER A 354 0.29 66.62 -12.30
C SER A 354 1.24 65.42 -12.16
N GLY A 355 1.64 65.09 -10.93
CA GLY A 355 2.37 63.85 -10.65
C GLY A 355 1.49 62.64 -10.97
N SER A 356 2.04 61.64 -11.66
CA SER A 356 1.35 60.36 -11.83
C SER A 356 1.47 59.53 -10.56
N PRO A 357 0.44 58.75 -10.18
CA PRO A 357 0.55 57.83 -9.05
C PRO A 357 1.63 56.77 -9.31
N LEU A 358 2.17 56.20 -8.22
CA LEU A 358 3.07 55.05 -8.29
C LEU A 358 2.43 53.93 -9.11
N GLN A 359 3.16 53.44 -10.11
CA GLN A 359 2.76 52.28 -10.90
C GLN A 359 3.63 51.09 -10.52
N THR A 360 3.02 50.09 -9.91
CA THR A 360 3.67 48.80 -9.68
C THR A 360 3.84 48.08 -11.01
N VAL A 361 5.07 47.69 -11.35
CA VAL A 361 5.34 46.97 -12.60
C VAL A 361 5.28 45.48 -12.32
N ARG A 362 4.31 44.79 -12.96
CA ARG A 362 4.20 43.33 -12.92
C ARG A 362 4.64 42.73 -14.26
N PRO A 363 5.42 41.62 -14.26
CA PRO A 363 5.61 40.83 -15.47
C PRO A 363 4.27 40.35 -16.05
N ARG A 364 4.22 40.12 -17.38
CA ARG A 364 3.09 39.40 -17.99
C ARG A 364 3.03 37.99 -17.39
N ASN A 365 1.85 37.57 -16.93
CA ASN A 365 1.67 36.27 -16.27
C ASN A 365 0.29 35.67 -16.56
N VAL A 366 0.14 34.38 -16.25
CA VAL A 366 -1.12 33.65 -16.20
C VAL A 366 -1.31 33.07 -14.80
N ALA A 367 -2.50 33.20 -14.24
CA ALA A 367 -2.79 32.69 -12.90
C ALA A 367 -3.09 31.18 -12.94
N LEU A 368 -2.37 30.43 -12.12
CA LEU A 368 -2.63 29.03 -11.81
C LEU A 368 -2.84 28.91 -10.29
N LEU A 369 -3.56 27.89 -9.85
CA LEU A 369 -3.73 27.63 -8.42
C LEU A 369 -2.40 27.11 -7.84
N ALA A 370 -1.83 27.86 -6.91
CA ALA A 370 -0.70 27.43 -6.10
C ALA A 370 -1.18 26.43 -5.02
N CYS A 371 -0.52 25.29 -4.96
CA CYS A 371 -0.80 24.24 -3.99
C CYS A 371 0.48 23.81 -3.28
N ILE A 372 0.36 23.37 -2.04
CA ILE A 372 1.43 22.78 -1.22
C ILE A 372 1.14 21.31 -0.93
N LYS A 373 2.15 20.45 -1.09
CA LYS A 373 2.05 19.01 -0.80
C LYS A 373 1.96 18.80 0.72
N TYR A 374 1.04 17.95 1.18
CA TYR A 374 0.95 17.53 2.59
C TYR A 374 1.20 16.04 2.79
#